data_AF-A0A395CT17-F1
#
_entry.id   AF-A0A395CT17-F1
#
_cell.length_a   1.000
_cell.length_b   1.000
_cell.length_c   1.000
_cell.angle_alpha   90.00
_cell.angle_beta   90.00
_cell.angle_gamma   90.00
#
_symmetry.space_group_name_H-M   'P 1'
#
loop_
_entity.id
_entity.type
_entity.pdbx_description
1 polymer ?
#
loop_
_entity_poly.entity_id
_entity_poly.type
_entity_poly.pdbx_seq_one_letter_code
_entity_poly.pdbx_strand_id
1 'polypeptide(L)' 'MFNWFKTGILMAAIMALFGVIGMMLGGKQGMLMALVFGGAMNVFSYWFSDRMVLRMYNAREV' A
#
# COMPACT_ATOMS: atom_id res chain seq x y z
N MET A 1 18.24 8.94 -22.08
CA MET A 1 18.21 9.62 -20.76
C MET A 1 16.99 10.52 -20.53
N PHE A 2 16.23 10.95 -21.56
CA PHE A 2 15.03 11.79 -21.39
C PHE A 2 13.80 11.07 -20.80
N ASN A 3 13.76 9.73 -20.84
CA ASN A 3 12.62 8.96 -20.31
C ASN A 3 12.50 9.02 -18.79
N TRP A 4 13.62 9.07 -18.05
CA TRP A 4 13.57 9.19 -16.58
C TRP A 4 12.90 10.48 -16.12
N PHE A 5 13.05 11.57 -16.88
CA PHE A 5 12.37 12.83 -16.59
C PHE A 5 10.85 12.73 -16.83
N LYS A 6 10.43 12.15 -17.96
CA LYS A 6 9.00 11.88 -18.22
C LYS A 6 8.39 10.94 -17.19
N THR A 7 9.09 9.86 -16.85
CA THR A 7 8.66 8.90 -15.82
C THR A 7 8.57 9.57 -14.45
N GLY A 8 9.53 10.41 -14.06
CA GLY A 8 9.49 11.17 -12.82
C GLY A 8 8.30 12.13 -12.77
N ILE A 9 8.02 12.86 -13.86
CA ILE A 9 6.86 13.74 -13.96
C ILE A 9 5.54 12.97 -13.90
N LEU A 10 5.44 11.84 -14.61
CA LEU A 10 4.25 10.99 -14.58
C LEU A 10 3.98 10.43 -13.17
N MET A 11 5.03 9.96 -12.48
CA MET A 11 4.92 9.48 -11.10
C MET A 11 4.50 10.60 -10.14
N ALA A 12 5.10 11.78 -10.26
CA ALA A 12 4.73 12.95 -9.46
C ALA A 12 3.29 13.39 -9.73
N ALA A 13 2.87 13.40 -11.00
CA ALA A 13 1.50 13.77 -11.40
C ALA A 13 0.48 12.77 -10.85
N ILE A 14 0.76 11.46 -10.95
CA ILE A 14 -0.11 10.42 -10.39
C ILE A 14 -0.15 10.54 -8.87
N MET A 15 1.00 10.71 -8.20
CA MET A 15 1.04 10.91 -6.74
C MET A 15 0.22 12.12 -6.29
N ALA A 16 0.35 13.26 -6.99
CA ALA A 16 -0.43 14.45 -6.71
C ALA A 16 -1.93 14.22 -6.96
N LEU A 17 -2.30 13.57 -8.06
CA LEU A 17 -3.70 13.24 -8.38
C LEU A 17 -4.33 12.36 -7.30
N PHE A 18 -3.65 11.27 -6.92
CA PHE A 18 -4.11 10.39 -5.85
C PHE A 18 -4.16 11.10 -4.49
N GLY A 19 -3.22 12.01 -4.20
CA GLY A 19 -3.23 12.82 -2.99
C GLY A 19 -4.45 13.76 -2.93
N VAL A 20 -4.73 14.48 -4.02
CA VAL A 20 -5.88 15.40 -4.11
C VAL A 20 -7.19 14.63 -4.01
N ILE A 21 -7.35 13.55 -4.79
CA ILE A 21 -8.57 12.73 -4.76
C ILE A 21 -8.73 12.05 -3.39
N GLY A 22 -7.65 11.53 -2.81
CA GLY A 22 -7.66 10.94 -1.48
C GLY A 22 -8.04 11.93 -0.39
N MET A 23 -7.58 13.17 -0.49
CA MET A 23 -7.98 14.27 0.40
C MET A 23 -9.46 14.64 0.22
N MET A 24 -9.97 14.65 -1.03
CA MET A 24 -11.37 14.98 -1.30
C MET A 24 -12.35 13.86 -0.87
N LEU A 25 -12.01 12.60 -1.12
CA LEU A 25 -12.86 11.46 -0.78
C LEU A 25 -12.79 11.09 0.71
N GLY A 26 -11.58 11.17 1.29
CA GLY A 26 -11.32 10.70 2.63
C GLY A 26 -11.18 11.82 3.66
N GLY A 27 -10.58 12.95 3.31
CA GLY A 27 -10.26 14.01 4.26
C GLY A 27 -9.57 13.48 5.53
N LYS A 28 -9.89 14.08 6.68
CA LYS A 28 -9.35 13.67 7.99
C LYS A 28 -9.80 12.26 8.40
N GLN A 29 -11.02 11.87 8.05
CA GLN A 29 -11.61 10.60 8.47
C GLN A 29 -11.07 9.41 7.67
N GLY A 30 -10.84 9.60 6.37
CA GLY A 30 -10.21 8.64 5.48
C GLY A 30 -8.73 8.44 5.78
N MET A 31 -7.98 9.47 6.21
CA MET A 31 -6.64 9.29 6.76
C MET A 31 -6.65 8.41 8.01
N LEU A 32 -7.62 8.62 8.91
CA LEU A 32 -7.75 7.80 10.11
C LEU A 32 -8.11 6.35 9.76
N MET A 33 -9.06 6.14 8.84
CA MET A 33 -9.40 4.81 8.34
C MET A 33 -8.22 4.15 7.64
N ALA A 34 -7.45 4.87 6.82
CA ALA A 34 -6.25 4.36 6.15
C ALA A 34 -5.17 3.96 7.16
N LEU A 35 -4.98 4.72 8.23
CA LEU A 35 -4.08 4.35 9.33
C LEU A 35 -4.55 3.11 10.06
N VAL A 36 -5.86 3.01 10.37
CA VAL A 36 -6.42 1.81 11.01
C VAL A 36 -6.29 0.60 10.09
N PHE A 37 -6.62 0.73 8.80
CA PHE A 37 -6.51 -0.36 7.82
C PHE A 37 -5.06 -0.77 7.58
N GLY A 38 -4.16 0.20 7.39
CA GLY A 38 -2.74 -0.05 7.17
C GLY A 38 -2.05 -0.62 8.41
N GLY A 39 -2.42 -0.14 9.60
CA GLY A 39 -1.97 -0.67 10.88
C GLY A 39 -2.50 -2.08 11.13
N ALA A 40 -3.79 -2.32 10.88
CA ALA A 40 -4.39 -3.65 10.97
C ALA A 40 -3.74 -4.62 9.97
N MET A 41 -3.47 -4.19 8.73
CA MET A 41 -2.74 -4.98 7.75
C MET A 41 -1.29 -5.25 8.19
N ASN A 42 -0.59 -4.29 8.79
CA ASN A 42 0.76 -4.50 9.31
C ASN A 42 0.77 -5.52 10.45
N VAL A 43 -0.13 -5.37 11.41
CA VAL A 43 -0.28 -6.27 12.57
C VAL A 43 -0.69 -7.67 12.09
N PHE A 44 -1.67 -7.75 11.19
CA PHE A 44 -2.08 -9.02 10.60
C PHE A 44 -0.95 -9.66 9.82
N SER A 45 -0.22 -8.88 9.01
CA SER A 45 0.95 -9.39 8.30
C SER A 45 2.04 -9.86 9.24
N TYR A 46 2.27 -9.21 10.39
CA TYR A 46 3.28 -9.63 11.36
C TYR A 46 2.91 -10.97 12.03
N TRP A 47 1.64 -11.15 12.42
CA TRP A 47 1.17 -12.36 13.12
C TRP A 47 0.80 -13.53 12.20
N PHE A 48 0.33 -13.25 10.99
CA PHE A 48 -0.01 -14.26 9.98
C PHE A 48 1.07 -14.43 8.91
N SER A 49 2.20 -13.72 9.01
CA SER A 49 3.32 -13.86 8.06
C SER A 49 3.75 -15.30 7.94
N ASP A 50 3.86 -16.03 9.06
CA ASP A 50 4.30 -17.42 9.07
C ASP A 50 3.39 -18.31 8.24
N ARG A 51 2.07 -18.23 8.46
CA ARG A 51 1.08 -19.03 7.71
C ARG A 51 0.93 -18.58 6.26
N MET A 52 1.10 -17.29 5.98
CA MET A 52 1.00 -16.73 4.64
C MET A 52 2.21 -17.14 3.79
N VAL A 53 3.41 -17.08 4.35
CA VAL A 53 4.64 -17.60 3.76
C VAL A 53 4.55 -19.12 3.54
N LEU A 54 4.12 -19.90 4.55
CA LEU A 54 3.98 -21.36 4.40
C LEU A 54 3.00 -21.74 3.28
N ARG A 55 1.89 -21.00 3.13
CA ARG A 55 0.95 -21.18 2.01
C ARG A 55 1.50 -20.72 0.67
N MET A 56 2.28 -19.64 0.63
CA MET A 56 2.92 -19.14 -0.60
C MET A 56 4.02 -20.07 -1.10
N TYR A 57 4.75 -20.73 -0.21
CA TYR A 57 5.75 -21.74 -0.57
C TYR A 57 5.15 -23.13 -0.79
N ASN A 58 3.83 -23.31 -0.62
CA ASN A 58 3.15 -24.61 -0.78
C ASN A 58 3.88 -25.72 0.01
N ALA A 59 4.48 -25.35 1.14
CA ALA A 59 5.29 -26.25 1.94
C ALA A 59 4.33 -27.18 2.69
N ARG A 60 4.18 -28.41 2.17
CA ARG A 60 3.66 -29.53 2.97
C ARG A 60 4.63 -29.74 4.13
N GLU A 61 4.12 -29.63 5.34
CA GLU A 61 4.77 -30.21 6.52
C GLU A 61 5.08 -31.69 6.21
N VAL A 62 6.32 -32.11 6.47
CA VAL A 62 6.68 -33.53 6.60
C VAL A 62 6.31 -34.03 7.98
#